data_AF-A0A5K0YPK0-F1
#
_entry.id   AF-A0A5K0YPK0-F1
#
_cell.length_a   1.000
_cell.length_b   1.000
_cell.length_c   1.000
_cell.angle_alpha   90.00
_cell.angle_beta   90.00
_cell.angle_gamma   90.00
#
_symmetry.space_group_name_H-M   'P 1'
#
loop_
_entity.id
_entity.type
_entity.pdbx_description
1 polymer ?
#
loop_
_entity_poly.entity_id
_entity_poly.type
_entity_poly.pdbx_seq_one_letter_code
_entity_poly.pdbx_strand_id
1 'polypeptide(L)' 'VTYQTELFLDKNKDYVVAEHQALLCASKCSFVSGLFPPSPEESSKSSKFSSIGSRFK' A
#
# COMPACT_ATOMS: atom_id res chain seq x y z
N VAL A 1 -6.73 8.46 27.71
CA VAL A 1 -5.96 7.53 26.84
C VAL A 1 -4.77 8.31 26.30
N THR A 2 -3.57 7.73 26.32
CA THR A 2 -2.33 8.38 25.84
C THR A 2 -1.81 7.64 24.61
N TYR A 3 -1.48 8.38 23.55
CA TYR A 3 -0.97 7.80 22.30
C TYR A 3 0.53 8.07 22.13
N GLN A 4 1.27 7.07 21.64
CA GLN A 4 2.68 7.22 21.27
C GLN A 4 2.80 7.65 19.81
N THR A 5 3.54 8.72 19.54
CA THR A 5 3.55 9.39 18.23
C THR A 5 4.75 9.06 17.34
N GLU A 6 5.76 8.37 17.86
CA GLU A 6 7.04 8.13 17.19
C GLU A 6 6.92 7.52 15.79
N LEU A 7 5.94 6.63 15.57
CA LEU A 7 5.74 5.92 14.30
C LEU A 7 4.50 6.39 13.51
N PHE A 8 3.92 7.54 13.85
CA PHE A 8 2.68 7.99 13.20
C PHE A 8 2.86 8.28 11.71
N LEU A 9 3.96 8.92 11.32
CA LEU A 9 4.23 9.25 9.93
C LEU A 9 4.45 7.99 9.08
N ASP A 10 5.17 7.01 9.61
CA ASP A 10 5.45 5.76 8.88
C ASP A 10 4.20 4.91 8.73
N LYS A 11 3.38 4.82 9.79
CA LYS A 11 2.07 4.16 9.73
C LYS A 11 1.11 4.85 8.76
N ASN A 12 1.19 6.16 8.58
CA ASN A 12 0.23 6.88 7.75
C ASN A 12 0.56 6.83 6.24
N LYS A 13 1.79 6.42 5.87
CA LYS A 13 2.28 6.45 4.48
C LYS A 13 1.80 5.29 3.60
N ASP A 14 1.33 4.18 4.18
CA ASP A 14 0.85 2.98 3.44
C ASP A 14 1.76 2.60 2.25
N TYR A 15 3.08 2.65 2.44
CA TYR A 15 4.00 2.43 1.33
C TYR A 15 4.04 0.95 0.99
N VAL A 16 3.78 0.63 -0.28
CA VAL A 16 3.98 -0.72 -0.83
C VAL A 16 5.30 -0.71 -1.59
N VAL A 17 6.19 -1.64 -1.23
CA VAL A 17 7.44 -1.84 -1.98
C VAL A 17 7.08 -2.56 -3.28
N ALA A 18 7.28 -1.88 -4.41
CA ALA A 18 6.92 -2.41 -5.74
C ALA A 18 7.54 -3.78 -6.02
N GLU A 19 8.76 -4.03 -5.54
CA GLU A 19 9.46 -5.31 -5.67
C GLU A 19 8.72 -6.46 -4.96
N HIS A 20 8.22 -6.23 -3.74
CA HIS A 20 7.46 -7.23 -2.99
C HIS A 20 6.11 -7.51 -3.65
N GLN A 21 5.45 -6.47 -4.16
CA GLN A 21 4.19 -6.63 -4.89
C GLN A 21 4.40 -7.47 -6.16
N ALA A 22 5.43 -7.19 -6.95
CA ALA A 22 5.75 -7.95 -8.15
C ALA A 22 6.07 -9.43 -7.84
N LEU A 23 6.85 -9.67 -6.78
CA LEU A 23 7.20 -11.03 -6.34
C LEU A 23 5.96 -11.83 -5.91
N LEU A 24 5.08 -11.23 -5.12
CA LEU A 24 3.88 -11.89 -4.61
C LEU A 24 2.80 -12.07 -5.68
N CYS A 25 2.69 -11.11 -6.61
CA CYS A 25 1.84 -11.23 -7.80
C CYS A 25 2.28 -12.40 -8.71
N ALA A 26 3.58 -12.67 -8.81
CA ALA A 26 4.13 -13.77 -9.62
C ALA A 26 4.03 -15.16 -8.94
N SER A 27 3.42 -15.24 -7.75
CA SER A 27 3.25 -16.50 -7.03
C SER A 27 2.41 -17.50 -7.83
N LYS A 28 2.82 -18.78 -7.79
CA LYS A 28 2.06 -19.89 -8.39
C LYS A 28 0.76 -20.21 -7.63
N CYS A 29 0.61 -19.71 -6.40
CA CYS A 29 -0.61 -19.87 -5.62
C CYS A 29 -1.62 -18.79 -6.01
N SER A 30 -2.74 -19.20 -6.61
CA SER A 30 -3.81 -18.30 -7.07
C SER A 30 -4.40 -17.43 -5.96
N PHE A 31 -4.44 -17.94 -4.73
CA PHE A 31 -4.88 -17.16 -3.57
C PHE A 31 -3.91 -16.01 -3.28
N VAL A 32 -2.60 -16.27 -3.30
CA VAL A 32 -1.58 -15.25 -3.01
C VAL A 32 -1.50 -14.25 -4.16
N SER A 33 -1.43 -14.69 -5.41
CA SER A 33 -1.37 -13.78 -6.55
C SER A 33 -2.63 -12.90 -6.65
N GLY A 34 -3.80 -13.40 -6.24
CA GLY A 34 -5.05 -12.65 -6.19
C GLY A 34 -5.11 -11.56 -5.12
N LEU A 35 -4.33 -11.66 -4.04
CA LEU A 35 -4.23 -10.63 -3.00
C LEU A 35 -3.37 -9.44 -3.42
N PHE A 36 -2.47 -9.62 -4.39
CA PHE A 36 -1.53 -8.61 -4.85
C PHE A 36 -1.72 -8.34 -6.34
N PRO A 37 -2.82 -7.67 -6.75
CA PRO A 37 -3.05 -7.35 -8.15
C PRO A 37 -1.90 -6.48 -8.69
N PRO A 38 -1.57 -6.57 -9.99
CA PRO A 38 -0.59 -5.70 -10.61
C PRO A 38 -1.01 -4.24 -10.39
N SER A 39 -0.08 -3.41 -9.92
CA SER A 39 -0.35 -1.99 -9.71
C SER A 39 -0.89 -1.41 -11.02
N PRO A 40 -2.00 -0.65 -11.01
CA PRO A 40 -2.38 0.10 -12.19
C PRO A 40 -1.18 0.98 -12.55
N GLU A 41 -0.62 0.77 -13.75
CA GLU A 41 0.42 1.65 -14.29
C GLU A 41 -0.04 3.09 -14.08
N GLU A 42 0.83 3.92 -13.52
CA GLU A 42 0.55 5.25 -12.98
C GLU A 42 -0.42 6.05 -13.86
N SER A 43 -1.72 5.88 -13.60
CA SER A 43 -2.73 6.66 -14.28
C SER A 43 -2.67 8.05 -13.70
N SER A 44 -2.06 8.92 -14.48
CA SER A 44 -2.19 10.37 -14.46
C SER A 44 -1.48 11.10 -13.32
N LYS A 45 -0.84 12.20 -13.74
CA LYS A 45 0.06 13.10 -13.01
C LYS A 45 -0.61 13.88 -11.85
N SER A 46 -1.56 13.29 -11.14
CA SER A 46 -2.19 13.85 -9.94
C SER A 46 -2.68 12.78 -8.96
N SER A 47 -1.89 11.71 -8.75
CA SER A 47 -2.14 10.75 -7.68
C SER A 47 -2.13 11.49 -6.34
N LYS A 48 -3.32 11.88 -5.84
CA LYS A 48 -3.48 12.46 -4.51
C LYS A 48 -3.05 11.38 -3.54
N PHE A 49 -1.90 11.60 -2.88
CA PHE A 49 -1.47 10.78 -1.77
C PHE A 49 -2.63 10.63 -0.77
N SER A 50 -3.13 9.40 -0.66
CA SER A 50 -4.25 9.07 0.22
C SER A 50 -3.69 8.37 1.44
N SER A 51 -3.56 9.12 2.53
CA SER A 51 -3.00 8.59 3.77
C SER A 51 -3.96 7.59 4.43
N ILE A 52 -3.45 6.66 5.25
CA ILE A 52 -4.30 5.69 5.97
C ILE A 52 -5.37 6.43 6.80
N GLY A 53 -4.99 7.50 7.48
CA GLY A 53 -5.92 8.33 8.24
C GLY A 53 -7.01 8.97 7.38
N SER A 54 -6.69 9.36 6.14
CA SER A 54 -7.67 9.90 5.19
C SER A 54 -8.61 8.83 4.63
N ARG A 55 -8.13 7.59 4.46
CA ARG A 55 -8.93 6.44 3.98
C ARG A 55 -9.85 5.88 5.06
N PHE A 56 -9.46 6.01 6.33
CA PHE A 56 -10.24 5.55 7.47
C PHE A 56 -11.36 6.53 7.88
N LYS A 57 -11.18 7.82 7.62
CA LYS A 57 -12.17 8.87 7.92
C LYS A 57 -13.40 8.75 7.02
#